data_AF-A0A2K3NH56-F1
#
_entry.id   AF-A0A2K3NH56-F1
#
_cell.length_a   1.000
_cell.length_b   1.000
_cell.length_c   1.000
_cell.angle_alpha   90.00
_cell.angle_beta   90.00
_cell.angle_gamma   90.00
#
_symmetry.space_group_name_H-M   'P 1'
#
loop_
_entity.id
_entity.type
_entity.pdbx_description
1 polymer ?
#
loop_
_entity_poly.entity_id
_entity_poly.type
_entity_poly.pdbx_seq_one_letter_code
_entity_poly.pdbx_strand_id
1 'polypeptide(L)' 'LHWLGDKYFLRGSEGNDIHKTNVPSLRISFRYETWKDEMQYIYAGQATFPEDVDP' A
#
# COMPACT_ATOMS: atom_id res chain seq x y z
N LEU A 1 -0.31 16.70 -3.59
CA LEU A 1 -1.71 16.21 -3.61
C LEU A 1 -2.39 16.33 -5.00
N HIS A 2 -1.82 17.09 -5.96
CA HIS A 2 -2.41 17.19 -7.31
C HIS A 2 -2.42 15.86 -8.08
N TRP A 3 -1.32 15.10 -8.03
CA TRP A 3 -1.05 14.00 -8.98
C TRP A 3 -1.56 12.62 -8.56
N LEU A 4 -1.61 12.29 -7.27
CA LEU A 4 -1.88 10.92 -6.80
C LEU A 4 -3.16 10.78 -5.97
N GLY A 5 -3.73 11.89 -5.50
CA GLY A 5 -4.87 11.91 -4.59
C GLY A 5 -4.47 12.47 -3.23
N ASP A 6 -5.48 12.77 -2.42
CA ASP A 6 -5.24 13.42 -1.13
C ASP A 6 -4.68 12.47 -0.06
N LYS A 7 -4.88 11.16 -0.27
CA LYS A 7 -4.53 10.09 0.65
C LYS A 7 -3.28 9.32 0.24
N TYR A 8 -2.46 9.86 -0.66
CA TYR A 8 -1.30 9.13 -1.21
C TYR A 8 -0.31 8.62 -0.15
N PHE A 9 -0.33 9.20 1.05
CA PHE A 9 0.51 8.83 2.19
C PHE A 9 0.00 7.57 2.92
N LEU A 10 -1.24 7.12 2.67
CA LEU A 10 -1.74 5.86 3.21
C LEU A 10 -1.16 4.69 2.43
N ARG A 11 -0.79 3.63 3.13
CA ARG A 11 -0.28 2.40 2.54
C ARG A 11 -1.44 1.53 2.00
N GLY A 12 -1.16 0.72 0.99
CA GLY A 12 -2.15 -0.15 0.37
C GLY A 12 -3.11 0.59 -0.57
N SER A 13 -4.28 0.01 -0.82
CA SER A 13 -5.25 0.55 -1.77
C SER A 13 -6.00 1.78 -1.25
N GLU A 14 -5.99 2.03 0.05
CA GLU A 14 -6.60 3.21 0.69
C GLU A 14 -5.94 4.53 0.25
N GLY A 15 -4.66 4.49 -0.13
CA GLY A 15 -3.95 5.65 -0.65
C GLY A 15 -4.11 5.90 -2.15
N ASN A 16 -4.83 5.03 -2.86
CA ASN A 16 -4.95 5.10 -4.31
C ASN A 16 -6.21 5.83 -4.75
N ASP A 17 -6.03 6.95 -5.45
CA ASP A 17 -7.08 7.56 -6.25
C ASP A 17 -7.00 7.05 -7.70
N ILE A 18 -7.87 6.11 -8.06
CA ILE A 18 -7.89 5.49 -9.39
C ILE A 18 -8.11 6.52 -10.51
N HIS A 19 -8.84 7.61 -10.25
CA HIS A 19 -9.12 8.63 -11.25
C HIS A 19 -7.88 9.45 -11.61
N LYS A 20 -6.85 9.43 -10.76
CA LYS A 20 -5.57 10.10 -10.99
C LYS A 20 -4.48 9.14 -11.44
N THR A 21 -4.40 7.97 -10.81
CA THR A 21 -3.33 6.99 -11.07
C THR A 21 -3.61 6.11 -12.29
N ASN A 22 -4.88 5.96 -12.67
CA ASN A 22 -5.35 4.97 -13.65
C ASN A 22 -4.92 3.53 -13.30
N VAL A 23 -4.74 3.27 -12.00
CA VAL A 23 -4.35 1.96 -11.48
C VAL A 23 -5.53 1.35 -10.73
N PRO A 24 -5.98 0.13 -11.10
CA PRO A 24 -7.01 -0.58 -10.34
C PRO A 24 -6.57 -0.81 -8.90
N SER A 25 -7.44 -0.49 -7.94
CA SER A 25 -7.17 -0.70 -6.51
C SER A 25 -6.85 -2.16 -6.18
N LEU A 26 -7.44 -3.12 -6.92
CA LEU A 26 -7.13 -4.54 -6.79
C LEU A 26 -5.63 -4.84 -7.00
N ARG A 27 -4.96 -4.18 -7.95
CA ARG A 27 -3.52 -4.36 -8.19
C ARG A 27 -2.69 -3.93 -6.98
N ILE A 28 -3.09 -2.82 -6.35
CA ILE A 28 -2.40 -2.28 -5.19
C ILE A 28 -2.68 -3.12 -3.95
N SER A 29 -3.92 -3.57 -3.76
CA SER A 29 -4.27 -4.52 -2.69
C SER A 29 -3.44 -5.80 -2.82
N PHE A 30 -3.40 -6.42 -4.00
CA PHE A 30 -2.59 -7.63 -4.22
C PHE A 30 -1.11 -7.40 -3.86
N ARG A 31 -0.51 -6.32 -4.36
CA ARG A 31 0.89 -5.98 -4.07
C ARG A 31 1.13 -5.76 -2.57
N TYR A 32 0.19 -5.12 -1.88
CA TYR A 32 0.29 -4.87 -0.44
C TYR A 32 0.19 -6.17 0.38
N GLU A 33 -0.76 -7.05 0.04
CA GLU A 33 -0.88 -8.37 0.68
C GLU A 33 0.37 -9.21 0.47
N THR A 34 0.87 -9.32 -0.78
CA THR A 34 2.11 -10.06 -1.07
C THR A 34 3.30 -9.54 -0.27
N TRP A 35 3.46 -8.22 -0.19
CA TRP A 35 4.52 -7.62 0.61
C TRP A 35 4.38 -7.97 2.10
N LYS A 36 3.17 -7.92 2.66
CA LYS A 36 2.93 -8.33 4.06
C LYS A 36 3.30 -9.78 4.28
N ASP A 37 2.92 -10.68 3.37
CA ASP A 37 3.24 -12.10 3.45
C ASP A 37 4.76 -12.34 3.41
N GLU A 38 5.46 -11.68 2.49
CA GLU A 38 6.92 -11.75 2.39
C GLU A 38 7.62 -11.25 3.66
N MET A 39 7.16 -10.12 4.21
CA MET A 39 7.70 -9.58 5.46
C MET A 39 7.42 -10.53 6.63
N GLN A 40 6.19 -11.04 6.77
CA GLN A 40 5.91 -12.02 7.83
C GLN A 40 6.78 -13.25 7.71
N TYR A 41 7.03 -13.74 6.50
CA TYR A 41 7.91 -14.87 6.27
C TYR A 41 9.35 -14.59 6.73
N ILE A 42 9.92 -13.45 6.33
CA ILE A 42 11.31 -13.07 6.66
C ILE A 42 11.49 -12.85 8.17
N TYR A 43 10.51 -12.21 8.82
CA TYR A 43 10.57 -11.90 10.25
C TYR A 43 9.97 -13.00 11.13
N ALA A 44 9.79 -14.22 10.62
CA ALA A 44 9.23 -15.35 11.36
C ALA A 44 7.92 -15.02 12.10
N GLY A 45 7.03 -14.27 11.44
CA GLY A 45 5.74 -13.86 11.99
C GLY A 45 5.78 -12.62 12.91
N GLN A 46 6.94 -11.97 13.05
CA GLN A 46 7.13 -10.82 13.95
C GLN A 46 7.16 -9.47 13.19
N ALA A 47 6.75 -9.44 11.92
CA ALA A 47 6.71 -8.19 11.16
C ALA A 47 5.57 -7.28 11.65
N THR A 48 5.87 -5.99 11.77
CA THR A 48 4.89 -4.94 12.04
C THR A 48 4.70 -4.09 10.77
N PHE A 49 3.48 -3.60 10.56
CA PHE A 49 3.13 -2.87 9.35
C PHE A 49 2.69 -1.45 9.70
N PRO A 50 3.39 -0.41 9.18
CA PRO A 50 2.91 0.95 9.32
C PRO A 50 1.69 1.19 8.42
N GLU A 51 0.76 2.03 8.91
CA GLU A 51 -0.41 2.48 8.14
C GLU A 51 -0.03 3.46 7.04
N ASP A 52 1.00 4.27 7.29
CA ASP A 52 1.48 5.28 6.35
C ASP A 52 2.72 4.81 5.56
N VAL A 53 2.96 5.47 4.43
CA VAL A 53 4.20 5.36 3.66
C VAL A 53 5.24 6.29 4.29
N ASP A 54 6.48 5.83 4.42
CA ASP A 54 7.56 6.63 5.01
C ASP A 54 7.72 7.98 4.25
N PRO A 55 8.03 9.10 4.94
CA PRO A 55 8.19 10.41 4.33
C PRO A 55 9.29 10.50 3.26
#